data_AF-A0A7C5RPD5-F1
#
_entry.id   AF-A0A7C5RPD5-F1
#
_cell.length_a   1.000
_cell.length_b   1.000
_cell.length_c   1.000
_cell.angle_alpha   90.00
_cell.angle_beta   90.00
_cell.angle_gamma   90.00
#
_symmetry.space_group_name_H-M   'P 1'
#
loop_
_entity.id
_entity.type
_entity.pdbx_description
1 polymer ?
#
loop_
_entity_poly.entity_id
_entity_poly.type
_entity_poly.pdbx_seq_one_letter_code
_entity_poly.pdbx_strand_id
1 'polypeptide(L)'
;MSEAFKKASEWVLQQTREGKDLASIQASFPVFRDGNITINRVIFNNPPLLGFFDEKIKLKISDKVIRAATQIAKLHGFDVFSSPPEVRIVKDGVLHALLREDGFAASEPLLFRDISAKIYGVGGSIDHEVPVKDSWLDSLARLLSYRGFVETVFFIALIVLLPPTLASLSLLLTPSRVVPDPLRLGVVFAILVAALYLARLYIRENIRQRAAT
;
A
#
# COMPACT_ATOMS: atom_id res chain seq x y z
N MET A 1 -14.05 -8.06 -22.58
CA MET A 1 -12.66 -7.68 -22.94
C MET A 1 -12.76 -6.44 -23.81
N SER A 2 -12.06 -5.33 -23.50
CA SER A 2 -12.16 -4.10 -24.30
C SER A 2 -11.55 -4.32 -25.69
N GLU A 3 -12.28 -3.94 -26.73
CA GLU A 3 -11.87 -4.06 -28.11
C GLU A 3 -10.65 -3.17 -28.40
N ALA A 4 -10.53 -2.02 -27.72
CA ALA A 4 -9.37 -1.14 -27.83
C ALA A 4 -8.08 -1.82 -27.37
N PHE A 5 -8.11 -2.56 -26.25
CA PHE A 5 -6.93 -3.28 -25.74
C PHE A 5 -6.47 -4.37 -26.70
N LYS A 6 -7.43 -5.11 -27.26
CA LYS A 6 -7.14 -6.15 -28.25
C LYS A 6 -6.51 -5.56 -29.51
N LYS A 7 -7.10 -4.51 -30.08
CA LYS A 7 -6.57 -3.82 -31.27
C LYS A 7 -5.18 -3.23 -31.03
N ALA A 8 -4.97 -2.62 -29.86
CA ALA A 8 -3.67 -2.09 -29.46
C ALA A 8 -2.60 -3.17 -29.36
N SER A 9 -2.93 -4.31 -28.73
CA SER A 9 -2.01 -5.45 -28.61
C SER A 9 -1.67 -6.05 -29.97
N GLU A 10 -2.68 -6.26 -30.83
CA GLU A 10 -2.51 -6.79 -32.18
C GLU A 10 -1.63 -5.87 -33.04
N TRP A 11 -1.83 -4.55 -32.95
CA TRP A 11 -1.00 -3.58 -33.65
C TRP A 11 0.47 -3.66 -33.21
N VAL A 12 0.75 -3.70 -31.90
CA VAL A 12 2.14 -3.84 -31.39
C VAL A 12 2.78 -5.12 -31.89
N LEU A 13 2.05 -6.24 -31.83
CA LEU A 13 2.54 -7.53 -32.32
C LEU A 13 2.82 -7.49 -33.83
N GLN A 14 1.95 -6.86 -34.62
CA GLN A 14 2.14 -6.70 -36.05
C GLN A 14 3.40 -5.87 -36.35
N GLN A 15 3.56 -4.72 -35.71
CA GLN A 15 4.73 -3.86 -35.94
C GLN A 15 6.04 -4.53 -35.51
N THR A 16 6.00 -5.33 -34.44
CA THR A 16 7.15 -6.12 -34.00
C THR A 16 7.51 -7.22 -35.01
N ARG A 17 6.50 -7.88 -35.61
CA ARG A 17 6.71 -8.89 -36.69
C ARG A 17 7.25 -8.27 -37.98
N GLU A 18 6.87 -7.02 -38.26
CA GLU A 18 7.41 -6.23 -39.37
C GLU A 18 8.87 -5.77 -39.12
N GLY A 19 9.46 -6.11 -37.96
CA GLY A 19 10.85 -5.81 -37.64
C GLY A 19 11.12 -4.35 -37.28
N LYS A 20 10.07 -3.57 -36.96
CA LYS A 20 10.24 -2.19 -36.52
C LYS A 20 10.89 -2.14 -35.15
N ASP A 21 11.77 -1.17 -34.97
CA ASP A 21 12.41 -0.94 -33.67
C ASP A 21 11.39 -0.41 -32.65
N LEU A 22 11.65 -0.69 -31.38
CA LEU A 22 10.74 -0.35 -30.28
C LEU A 22 10.49 1.16 -30.18
N ALA A 23 11.50 1.99 -30.42
CA ALA A 23 11.34 3.45 -30.35
C ALA A 23 10.38 3.95 -31.45
N SER A 24 10.50 3.44 -32.67
CA SER A 24 9.57 3.73 -33.77
C SER A 24 8.14 3.29 -33.48
N ILE A 25 7.95 2.10 -32.87
CA ILE A 25 6.62 1.61 -32.48
C ILE A 25 6.01 2.52 -31.40
N GLN A 26 6.81 2.96 -30.43
CA GLN A 26 6.34 3.88 -29.38
C GLN A 26 5.96 5.25 -29.95
N ALA A 27 6.77 5.78 -30.88
CA ALA A 27 6.56 7.10 -31.47
C ALA A 27 5.35 7.15 -32.42
N SER A 28 5.08 6.04 -33.13
CA SER A 28 3.99 5.92 -34.09
C SER A 28 2.73 5.27 -33.51
N PHE A 29 2.70 5.03 -32.19
CA PHE A 29 1.59 4.33 -31.55
C PHE A 29 0.27 5.09 -31.71
N PRO A 30 -0.74 4.52 -32.39
CA PRO A 30 -1.99 5.21 -32.63
C PRO A 30 -2.89 5.17 -31.38
N VAL A 31 -3.88 6.05 -31.37
CA VAL A 31 -4.87 6.10 -30.28
C VAL A 31 -6.01 5.13 -30.59
N PHE A 32 -6.19 4.12 -29.74
CA PHE A 32 -7.30 3.18 -29.79
C PHE A 32 -8.38 3.60 -28.80
N ARG A 33 -9.63 3.68 -29.26
CA ARG A 33 -10.79 4.07 -28.44
C ARG A 33 -11.88 3.02 -28.54
N ASP A 34 -12.49 2.73 -27.41
CA ASP A 34 -13.63 1.81 -27.27
C ASP A 34 -14.49 2.28 -26.09
N GLY A 35 -15.59 2.98 -26.39
CA GLY A 35 -16.44 3.62 -25.40
C GLY A 35 -15.65 4.58 -24.49
N ASN A 36 -15.63 4.28 -23.18
CA ASN A 36 -14.92 5.06 -22.16
C ASN A 36 -13.45 4.64 -21.98
N ILE A 37 -12.97 3.65 -22.74
CA ILE A 37 -11.58 3.17 -22.66
C ILE A 37 -10.80 3.77 -23.82
N THR A 38 -9.67 4.39 -23.50
CA THR A 38 -8.71 4.91 -24.48
C THR A 38 -7.34 4.35 -24.17
N ILE A 39 -6.62 3.91 -25.20
CA ILE A 39 -5.23 3.46 -25.10
C ILE A 39 -4.43 4.28 -26.10
N ASN A 40 -3.46 5.03 -25.60
CA ASN A 40 -2.70 5.99 -26.40
C ASN A 40 -1.19 5.91 -26.16
N ARG A 41 -0.73 4.95 -25.36
CA ARG A 41 0.69 4.74 -25.12
C ARG A 41 1.00 3.26 -25.03
N VAL A 42 2.16 2.90 -25.56
CA VAL A 42 2.83 1.63 -25.30
C VAL A 42 4.11 1.92 -24.54
N ILE A 43 4.41 1.08 -23.54
CA ILE A 43 5.69 1.09 -22.84
C ILE A 43 6.34 -0.26 -23.08
N PHE A 44 7.56 -0.21 -23.60
CA PHE A 44 8.30 -1.41 -23.92
C PHE A 44 8.79 -2.10 -22.66
N ASN A 45 8.25 -3.30 -22.49
CA ASN A 45 8.58 -4.25 -21.45
C ASN A 45 8.22 -5.64 -21.99
N ASN A 46 8.63 -6.71 -21.30
CA ASN A 46 8.23 -8.06 -21.67
C ASN A 46 7.43 -8.68 -20.53
N PRO A 47 6.09 -8.72 -20.59
CA PRO A 47 5.19 -8.33 -21.70
C PRO A 47 5.03 -6.80 -21.91
N PRO A 48 4.65 -6.34 -23.12
CA PRO A 48 4.46 -4.91 -23.41
C PRO A 48 3.31 -4.34 -22.59
N LEU A 49 3.47 -3.12 -22.09
CA LEU A 49 2.44 -2.44 -21.32
C LEU A 49 1.67 -1.49 -22.23
N LEU A 50 0.35 -1.62 -22.24
CA LEU A 50 -0.56 -0.73 -22.96
C LEU A 50 -1.23 0.20 -21.95
N GLY A 51 -1.25 1.49 -22.27
CA GLY A 51 -1.59 2.52 -21.31
C GLY A 51 -2.42 3.67 -21.83
N PHE A 52 -2.99 4.39 -20.87
CA PHE A 52 -3.69 5.65 -21.04
C PHE A 52 -2.95 6.75 -20.28
N PHE A 53 -2.52 7.78 -21.01
CA PHE A 53 -1.82 8.93 -20.46
C PHE A 53 -2.44 10.23 -20.98
N ASP A 54 -2.82 11.13 -20.08
CA ASP A 54 -3.39 12.43 -20.42
C ASP A 54 -2.90 13.45 -19.39
N GLU A 55 -2.32 14.57 -19.85
CA GLU A 55 -1.83 15.65 -18.99
C GLU A 55 -2.93 16.30 -18.14
N LYS A 56 -4.20 16.11 -18.53
CA LYS A 56 -5.36 16.53 -17.75
C LYS A 56 -5.60 15.65 -16.52
N ILE A 57 -5.11 14.41 -16.53
CA ILE A 57 -5.12 13.56 -15.34
C ILE A 57 -4.04 14.06 -14.40
N LYS A 58 -4.46 14.40 -13.17
CA LYS A 58 -3.57 14.77 -12.08
C LYS A 58 -3.88 13.91 -10.86
N LEU A 59 -3.57 12.62 -10.97
CA LEU A 59 -3.76 11.70 -9.86
C LEU A 59 -2.61 11.91 -8.86
N LYS A 60 -2.93 12.32 -7.64
CA LYS A 60 -1.93 12.36 -6.56
C LYS A 60 -1.70 10.96 -6.03
N ILE A 61 -0.47 10.44 -6.17
CA ILE A 61 -0.09 9.15 -5.57
C ILE A 61 -0.12 9.32 -4.03
N SER A 62 -1.17 8.78 -3.43
CA SER A 62 -1.43 8.83 -2.00
C SER A 62 -1.57 7.42 -1.45
N ASP A 63 -1.56 7.26 -0.12
CA ASP A 63 -1.78 5.97 0.53
C ASP A 63 -3.06 5.27 0.06
N LYS A 64 -4.11 6.04 -0.27
CA LYS A 64 -5.36 5.49 -0.81
C LYS A 64 -5.14 4.83 -2.17
N VAL A 65 -4.38 5.48 -3.06
CA VAL A 65 -4.03 4.94 -4.39
C VAL A 65 -3.15 3.70 -4.24
N ILE A 66 -2.15 3.75 -3.35
CA ILE A 66 -1.25 2.60 -3.09
C ILE A 66 -2.04 1.41 -2.54
N ARG A 67 -3.01 1.64 -1.64
CA ARG A 67 -3.90 0.58 -1.15
C ARG A 67 -4.77 -0.01 -2.26
N ALA A 68 -5.37 0.83 -3.09
CA ALA A 68 -6.17 0.36 -4.23
C ALA A 68 -5.32 -0.47 -5.20
N ALA A 69 -4.11 -0.02 -5.55
CA ALA A 69 -3.17 -0.76 -6.38
C ALA A 69 -2.76 -2.09 -5.74
N THR A 70 -2.50 -2.10 -4.42
CA THR A 70 -2.19 -3.32 -3.66
C THR A 70 -3.34 -4.33 -3.71
N GLN A 71 -4.58 -3.86 -3.54
CA GLN A 71 -5.75 -4.73 -3.62
C GLN A 71 -5.92 -5.34 -5.02
N ILE A 72 -5.77 -4.53 -6.08
CA ILE A 72 -5.84 -5.03 -7.46
C ILE A 72 -4.74 -6.05 -7.72
N ALA A 73 -3.49 -5.73 -7.35
CA ALA A 73 -2.36 -6.64 -7.53
C ALA A 73 -2.60 -7.99 -6.85
N LYS A 74 -3.09 -7.99 -5.60
CA LYS A 74 -3.43 -9.23 -4.87
C LYS A 74 -4.49 -10.07 -5.58
N LEU A 75 -5.49 -9.46 -6.19
CA LEU A 75 -6.52 -10.19 -6.95
C LEU A 75 -5.95 -10.99 -8.12
N HIS A 76 -4.87 -10.48 -8.72
CA HIS A 76 -4.21 -11.09 -9.87
C HIS A 76 -2.92 -11.85 -9.50
N GLY A 77 -2.60 -11.97 -8.21
CA GLY A 77 -1.38 -12.65 -7.75
C GLY A 77 -0.09 -11.91 -8.09
N PHE A 78 -0.11 -10.58 -7.97
CA PHE A 78 1.02 -9.68 -8.21
C PHE A 78 1.46 -8.97 -6.92
N ASP A 79 2.71 -8.52 -6.92
CA ASP A 79 3.32 -7.68 -5.89
C ASP A 79 3.28 -6.20 -6.28
N VAL A 80 3.31 -5.31 -5.28
CA VAL A 80 3.32 -3.86 -5.49
C VAL A 80 4.56 -3.22 -4.88
N PHE A 81 5.30 -2.48 -5.71
CA PHE A 81 6.41 -1.64 -5.31
C PHE A 81 6.03 -0.17 -5.52
N SER A 82 6.04 0.61 -4.44
CA SER A 82 5.79 2.05 -4.50
C SER A 82 7.12 2.80 -4.36
N SER A 83 7.40 3.66 -5.35
CA SER A 83 8.53 4.58 -5.33
C SER A 83 8.04 5.89 -5.95
N PRO A 84 7.56 6.85 -5.13
CA PRO A 84 7.06 8.13 -5.64
C PRO A 84 8.03 8.73 -6.66
N PRO A 85 7.55 9.18 -7.83
CA PRO A 85 6.15 9.45 -8.20
C PRO A 85 5.40 8.26 -8.85
N GLU A 86 5.89 7.03 -8.72
CA GLU A 86 5.38 5.86 -9.47
C GLU A 86 4.93 4.71 -8.55
N VAL A 87 3.95 3.94 -9.01
CA VAL A 87 3.60 2.64 -8.42
C VAL A 87 3.75 1.56 -9.49
N ARG A 88 4.49 0.51 -9.17
CA ARG A 88 4.80 -0.61 -10.06
C ARG A 88 4.14 -1.87 -9.53
N ILE A 89 3.47 -2.60 -10.41
CA ILE A 89 2.89 -3.92 -10.14
C ILE A 89 3.74 -4.95 -10.86
N VAL A 90 4.29 -5.91 -10.11
CA VAL A 90 5.36 -6.81 -10.56
C VAL A 90 4.99 -8.25 -10.22
N LYS A 91 5.42 -9.21 -11.04
CA LYS A 91 5.37 -10.65 -10.77
C LYS A 91 6.69 -11.27 -11.12
N ASP A 92 7.31 -12.02 -10.20
CA ASP A 92 8.57 -12.73 -10.47
C ASP A 92 9.68 -11.81 -11.04
N GLY A 93 9.72 -10.54 -10.59
CA GLY A 93 10.65 -9.52 -11.08
C GLY A 93 10.28 -8.85 -12.41
N VAL A 94 9.18 -9.27 -13.06
CA VAL A 94 8.68 -8.72 -14.31
C VAL A 94 7.59 -7.68 -14.06
N LEU A 95 7.71 -6.51 -14.70
CA LEU A 95 6.71 -5.44 -14.58
C LEU A 95 5.42 -5.80 -15.34
N HIS A 96 4.27 -5.73 -14.67
CA HIS A 96 2.97 -6.03 -15.28
C HIS A 96 2.04 -4.82 -15.35
N ALA A 97 2.23 -3.82 -14.49
CA ALA A 97 1.58 -2.51 -14.64
C ALA A 97 2.38 -1.38 -14.00
N LEU A 98 2.14 -0.17 -14.49
CA LEU A 98 2.75 1.07 -14.05
C LEU A 98 1.67 2.12 -13.86
N LEU A 99 1.67 2.78 -12.70
CA LEU A 99 0.77 3.87 -12.38
C LEU A 99 1.60 5.12 -12.07
N ARG A 100 1.20 6.24 -12.67
CA ARG A 100 1.82 7.56 -12.55
C ARG A 100 0.75 8.62 -12.39
N GLU A 101 1.17 9.84 -12.07
CA GLU A 101 0.25 10.96 -11.90
C GLU A 101 -0.48 11.34 -13.19
N ASP A 102 0.19 11.14 -14.33
CA ASP A 102 -0.26 11.48 -15.69
C ASP A 102 -0.95 10.33 -16.43
N GLY A 103 -1.03 9.14 -15.83
CA GLY A 103 -1.63 7.98 -16.48
C GLY A 103 -1.20 6.63 -15.91
N PHE A 104 -1.61 5.57 -16.60
CA PHE A 104 -1.30 4.20 -16.22
C PHE A 104 -1.10 3.29 -17.43
N ALA A 105 -0.43 2.17 -17.25
CA ALA A 105 -0.27 1.12 -18.25
C ALA A 105 -0.31 -0.27 -17.62
N ALA A 106 -0.79 -1.26 -18.35
CA ALA A 106 -0.83 -2.65 -17.93
C ALA A 106 -0.58 -3.61 -19.09
N SER A 107 -0.04 -4.78 -18.76
CA SER A 107 0.24 -5.87 -19.71
C SER A 107 -0.99 -6.71 -20.03
N GLU A 108 -1.93 -6.80 -19.09
CA GLU A 108 -3.11 -7.64 -19.21
C GLU A 108 -4.40 -6.81 -19.29
N PRO A 109 -5.39 -7.23 -20.09
CA PRO A 109 -6.63 -6.48 -20.27
C PRO A 109 -7.47 -6.41 -18.99
N LEU A 110 -7.44 -7.46 -18.16
CA LEU A 110 -8.15 -7.49 -16.88
C LEU A 110 -7.50 -6.53 -15.87
N LEU A 111 -6.18 -6.59 -15.74
CA LEU A 111 -5.41 -5.68 -14.90
C LEU A 111 -5.60 -4.22 -15.34
N PHE A 112 -5.57 -3.96 -16.65
CA PHE A 112 -5.84 -2.63 -17.21
C PHE A 112 -7.20 -2.10 -16.79
N ARG A 113 -8.25 -2.90 -16.97
CA ARG A 113 -9.64 -2.53 -16.63
C ARG A 113 -9.79 -2.23 -15.14
N ASP A 114 -9.23 -3.08 -14.29
CA ASP A 114 -9.39 -2.94 -12.84
C ASP A 114 -8.65 -1.69 -12.33
N ILE A 115 -7.47 -1.37 -12.88
CA ILE A 115 -6.76 -0.12 -12.61
C ILE A 115 -7.56 1.09 -13.11
N SER A 116 -8.04 1.03 -14.36
CA SER A 116 -8.77 2.13 -14.98
C SER A 116 -10.01 2.48 -14.16
N ALA A 117 -10.82 1.48 -13.78
CA ALA A 117 -12.06 1.67 -13.05
C ALA A 117 -11.83 2.10 -11.60
N LYS A 118 -10.98 1.38 -10.86
CA LYS A 118 -10.87 1.55 -9.40
C LYS A 118 -9.98 2.72 -8.98
N ILE A 119 -9.00 3.10 -9.79
CA ILE A 119 -8.04 4.16 -9.44
C ILE A 119 -8.31 5.44 -10.23
N TYR A 120 -8.55 5.32 -11.54
CA TYR A 120 -8.73 6.48 -12.40
C TYR A 120 -10.21 6.80 -12.69
N GLY A 121 -11.16 5.94 -12.29
CA GLY A 121 -12.59 6.12 -12.58
C GLY A 121 -12.93 6.02 -14.06
N VAL A 122 -12.04 5.44 -14.88
CA VAL A 122 -12.16 5.31 -16.33
C VAL A 122 -12.70 3.91 -16.66
N GLY A 123 -13.76 3.83 -17.46
CA GLY A 123 -14.24 2.55 -18.01
C GLY A 123 -15.41 1.84 -17.29
N GLY A 124 -16.08 2.48 -16.31
CA GLY A 124 -17.33 1.97 -15.72
C GLY A 124 -17.18 1.19 -14.40
N SER A 125 -18.30 0.64 -13.90
CA SER A 125 -18.41 -0.04 -12.59
C SER A 125 -17.67 -1.39 -12.53
N ILE A 126 -17.19 -1.74 -11.34
CA ILE A 126 -16.43 -2.97 -11.07
C ILE A 126 -17.41 -4.15 -11.01
N ASP A 127 -17.47 -4.98 -12.05
CA ASP A 127 -18.33 -6.17 -12.05
C ASP A 127 -17.84 -7.29 -11.12
N HIS A 128 -16.62 -7.18 -10.58
CA HIS A 128 -15.98 -8.24 -9.78
C HIS A 128 -15.40 -7.62 -8.50
N GLU A 129 -16.25 -7.32 -7.52
CA GLU A 129 -15.82 -7.19 -6.13
C GLU A 129 -15.48 -8.59 -5.61
N VAL A 130 -14.34 -9.13 -6.02
CA VAL A 130 -13.76 -10.27 -5.32
C VAL A 130 -13.28 -9.71 -3.97
N PRO A 131 -13.80 -10.21 -2.83
CA PRO A 131 -13.39 -9.72 -1.53
C PRO A 131 -11.91 -10.04 -1.35
N VAL A 132 -11.06 -9.03 -1.55
CA VAL A 132 -9.66 -9.10 -1.11
C VAL A 132 -9.74 -9.22 0.40
N LYS A 133 -9.42 -10.41 0.92
CA LYS A 133 -9.25 -10.61 2.34
C LYS A 133 -8.06 -9.73 2.73
N ASP A 134 -8.34 -8.51 3.18
CA ASP A 134 -7.35 -7.62 3.78
C ASP A 134 -6.80 -8.39 4.99
N SER A 135 -5.72 -9.12 4.77
CA SER A 135 -5.12 -9.96 5.79
C SER A 135 -4.58 -9.01 6.84
N TRP A 136 -5.23 -8.98 8.00
CA TRP A 136 -4.83 -8.18 9.16
C TRP A 136 -3.33 -8.28 9.46
N LEU A 137 -2.72 -9.43 9.15
CA LEU A 137 -1.29 -9.67 9.23
C LEU A 137 -0.44 -8.76 8.32
N ASP A 138 -0.90 -8.40 7.12
CA ASP A 138 -0.16 -7.48 6.24
C ASP A 138 -0.21 -6.03 6.75
N SER A 139 -1.35 -5.63 7.33
CA SER A 139 -1.46 -4.34 8.00
C SER A 139 -0.54 -4.27 9.21
N LEU A 140 -0.40 -5.39 9.93
CA LEU A 140 0.49 -5.51 11.09
C LEU A 140 1.96 -5.54 10.66
N ALA A 141 2.30 -6.30 9.62
CA ALA A 141 3.64 -6.34 9.04
C ALA A 141 4.08 -4.97 8.52
N ARG A 142 3.18 -4.20 7.88
CA ARG A 142 3.47 -2.82 7.47
C ARG A 142 3.61 -1.87 8.66
N LEU A 143 2.78 -1.99 9.69
CA LEU A 143 2.94 -1.21 10.93
C LEU A 143 4.29 -1.51 11.61
N LEU A 144 4.70 -2.77 11.64
CA LEU A 144 6.00 -3.21 12.16
C LEU A 144 7.17 -2.84 11.24
N SER A 145 6.93 -2.61 9.94
CA SER A 145 7.98 -2.12 9.02
C SER A 145 8.25 -0.62 9.20
N TYR A 146 7.32 0.12 9.81
CA TYR A 146 7.50 1.54 10.08
C TYR A 146 8.44 1.72 11.29
N ARG A 147 9.71 2.00 11.01
CA ARG A 147 10.78 2.16 12.02
C ARG A 147 10.36 3.06 13.20
N GLY A 148 9.71 4.18 12.91
CA GLY A 148 9.26 5.11 13.94
C GLY A 148 8.09 4.59 14.81
N PHE A 149 7.31 3.61 14.35
CA PHE A 149 6.23 2.98 15.13
C PHE A 149 6.84 1.91 16.04
N VAL A 150 7.76 1.10 15.53
CA VAL A 150 8.50 0.11 16.32
C VAL A 150 9.29 0.76 17.43
N GLU A 151 10.02 1.86 17.16
CA GLU A 151 10.76 2.61 18.18
C GLU A 151 9.83 3.13 19.29
N THR A 152 8.64 3.63 18.92
CA THR A 152 7.65 4.14 19.88
C THR A 152 7.08 3.02 20.75
N VAL A 153 6.67 1.90 20.15
CA VAL A 153 6.13 0.74 20.87
C VAL A 153 7.19 0.11 21.76
N PHE A 154 8.43 -0.02 21.25
CA PHE A 154 9.55 -0.55 22.00
C PHE A 154 9.91 0.35 23.19
N PHE A 155 9.92 1.67 23.01
CA PHE A 155 10.13 2.63 24.10
C PHE A 155 9.04 2.52 25.18
N ILE A 156 7.76 2.45 24.78
CA ILE A 156 6.66 2.27 25.74
C ILE A 156 6.81 0.95 26.49
N ALA A 157 7.06 -0.15 25.77
CA ALA A 157 7.20 -1.46 26.38
C ALA A 157 8.38 -1.52 27.36
N LEU A 158 9.56 -1.07 26.93
CA LEU A 158 10.81 -1.22 27.69
C LEU A 158 10.98 -0.17 28.80
N ILE A 159 10.56 1.07 28.57
CA ILE A 159 10.86 2.20 29.46
C ILE A 159 9.65 2.61 30.29
N VAL A 160 8.44 2.51 29.74
CA VAL A 160 7.22 2.95 30.44
C VAL A 160 6.55 1.78 31.18
N LEU A 161 6.48 0.59 30.59
CA LEU A 161 5.73 -0.53 31.15
C LEU A 161 6.60 -1.55 31.90
N LEU A 162 7.81 -1.84 31.43
CA LEU A 162 8.70 -2.85 32.06
C LEU A 162 9.11 -2.48 33.50
N PRO A 163 9.59 -1.27 33.81
CA PRO A 163 10.00 -0.95 35.19
C PRO A 163 8.87 -1.03 36.22
N PRO A 164 7.67 -0.45 35.99
CA PRO A 164 6.58 -0.54 36.95
C PRO A 164 5.99 -1.95 37.06
N THR A 165 6.00 -2.75 36.00
CA THR A 165 5.57 -4.16 36.07
C THR A 165 6.55 -5.01 36.90
N LEU A 166 7.86 -4.82 36.71
CA LEU A 166 8.88 -5.49 37.53
C LEU A 166 8.82 -5.04 39.00
N ALA A 167 8.64 -3.74 39.25
CA ALA A 167 8.47 -3.20 40.61
C ALA A 167 7.20 -3.77 41.28
N SER A 168 6.11 -3.87 40.53
CA SER A 168 4.85 -4.46 41.00
C SER A 168 5.00 -5.95 41.33
N LEU A 169 5.66 -6.70 40.45
CA LEU A 169 5.94 -8.12 40.65
C LEU A 169 6.82 -8.33 41.89
N SER A 170 7.86 -7.50 42.05
CA SER A 170 8.74 -7.52 43.22
C SER A 170 8.00 -7.23 44.52
N LEU A 171 7.05 -6.29 44.52
CA LEU A 171 6.23 -5.94 45.68
C LEU A 171 5.23 -7.03 46.08
N LEU A 172 4.76 -7.82 45.12
CA LEU A 172 3.86 -8.94 45.36
C LEU A 172 4.61 -10.19 45.86
N LEU A 173 5.79 -10.46 45.31
CA LEU A 173 6.59 -11.64 45.65
C LEU A 173 7.38 -11.47 46.95
N THR A 174 7.73 -10.24 47.32
CA THR A 174 8.57 -9.97 48.50
C THR A 174 7.70 -9.52 49.67
N PRO A 175 7.54 -10.33 50.73
CA PRO A 175 6.78 -9.91 51.90
C PRO A 175 7.50 -8.75 52.60
N SER A 176 6.87 -7.57 52.56
CA SER A 176 7.40 -6.36 53.18
C SER A 176 6.99 -6.27 54.65
N ARG A 177 7.97 -6.07 55.53
CA ARG A 177 7.71 -5.82 56.97
C ARG A 177 7.10 -4.45 57.25
N VAL A 178 7.15 -3.53 56.28
CA VAL A 178 6.84 -2.10 56.47
C VAL A 178 5.44 -1.75 55.96
N VAL A 179 4.95 -2.46 54.94
CA VAL A 179 3.65 -2.17 54.32
C VAL A 179 2.71 -3.36 54.50
N PRO A 180 1.52 -3.20 55.09
CA PRO A 180 0.52 -4.26 55.18
C PRO A 180 0.06 -4.75 53.80
N ASP A 181 -0.28 -6.04 53.68
CA ASP A 181 -0.68 -6.67 52.42
C ASP A 181 -1.80 -5.94 51.63
N PRO A 182 -2.90 -5.44 52.24
CA PRO A 182 -3.93 -4.71 51.49
C PRO A 182 -3.42 -3.37 50.92
N LEU A 183 -2.48 -2.72 51.61
CA LEU A 183 -1.84 -1.49 51.14
C LEU A 183 -0.88 -1.75 49.98
N ARG A 184 -0.19 -2.90 49.96
CA ARG A 184 0.68 -3.28 48.83
C ARG A 184 -0.11 -3.50 47.54
N LEU A 185 -1.28 -4.14 47.62
CA LEU A 185 -2.17 -4.31 46.47
C LEU A 185 -2.63 -2.96 45.90
N GLY A 186 -2.96 -2.01 46.78
CA GLY A 186 -3.30 -0.63 46.38
C GLY A 186 -2.14 0.08 45.66
N VAL A 187 -0.92 -0.04 46.19
CA VAL A 187 0.29 0.56 45.60
C VAL A 187 0.61 -0.06 44.23
N VAL A 188 0.54 -1.39 44.11
CA VAL A 188 0.74 -2.09 42.83
C VAL A 188 -0.29 -1.62 41.79
N PHE A 189 -1.56 -1.54 42.17
CA PHE A 189 -2.60 -1.06 41.28
C PHE A 189 -2.35 0.39 40.83
N ALA A 190 -1.99 1.28 41.77
CA ALA A 190 -1.67 2.67 41.46
C ALA A 190 -0.47 2.81 40.50
N ILE A 191 0.59 2.02 40.70
CA ILE A 191 1.78 2.01 39.84
C ILE A 191 1.43 1.58 38.41
N LEU A 192 0.64 0.51 38.27
CA LEU A 192 0.23 0.01 36.95
C LEU A 192 -0.71 0.98 36.23
N VAL A 193 -1.65 1.60 36.94
CA VAL A 193 -2.55 2.62 36.37
C VAL A 193 -1.76 3.86 35.93
N ALA A 194 -0.81 4.32 36.74
CA ALA A 194 0.07 5.43 36.38
C ALA A 194 0.92 5.12 35.14
N ALA A 195 1.46 3.91 35.04
CA ALA A 195 2.23 3.46 33.88
C ALA A 195 1.37 3.43 32.59
N LEU A 196 0.14 2.91 32.68
CA LEU A 196 -0.81 2.92 31.56
C LEU A 196 -1.21 4.34 31.16
N TYR A 197 -1.38 5.24 32.12
CA TYR A 197 -1.67 6.64 31.86
C TYR A 197 -0.51 7.33 31.12
N LEU A 198 0.73 7.14 31.57
CA LEU A 198 1.93 7.69 30.92
C LEU A 198 2.12 7.12 29.51
N ALA A 199 1.89 5.82 29.32
CA ALA A 199 1.91 5.21 27.99
C ALA A 199 0.89 5.85 27.06
N ARG A 200 -0.34 6.08 27.55
CA ARG A 200 -1.40 6.75 26.79
C ARG A 200 -1.04 8.20 26.45
N LEU A 201 -0.45 8.93 27.38
CA LEU A 201 -0.02 10.31 27.17
C LEU A 201 1.07 10.40 26.10
N TYR A 202 2.08 9.54 26.21
CA TYR A 202 3.20 9.47 25.26
C TYR A 202 2.72 9.16 23.83
N ILE A 203 1.82 8.17 23.68
CA ILE A 203 1.20 7.86 22.38
C ILE A 203 0.47 9.09 21.82
N ARG A 204 -0.30 9.80 22.66
CA ARG A 204 -1.09 10.96 22.23
C ARG A 204 -0.20 12.11 21.74
N GLU A 205 0.90 12.40 22.43
CA GLU A 205 1.81 13.48 22.08
C GLU A 205 2.64 13.15 20.83
N ASN A 206 3.17 11.93 20.75
CA ASN A 206 4.05 11.52 19.65
C ASN A 206 3.27 11.29 18.34
N ILE A 207 2.01 10.86 18.41
CA ILE A 207 1.12 10.81 17.24
C ILE A 207 0.71 12.21 16.78
N ARG A 208 0.46 13.16 17.71
CA ARG A 208 0.09 14.54 17.36
C ARG A 208 1.20 15.29 16.65
N GLN A 209 2.45 15.16 17.11
CA GLN A 209 3.58 15.85 16.50
C GLN A 209 3.86 15.37 15.07
N ARG A 210 3.64 14.08 14.78
CA ARG A 210 3.82 13.50 13.44
C ARG A 210 2.69 13.80 12.45
N ALA A 211 1.53 14.26 12.91
CA ALA A 211 0.44 14.70 12.05
C ALA A 211 0.54 16.19 11.65
N ALA A 212 1.45 16.94 12.27
CA ALA A 212 1.68 18.37 12.05
C ALA A 212 2.92 18.68 11.18
N THR A 213 3.67 17.63 10.80
CA THR A 213 4.80 17.65 9.85
C THR A 213 4.42 16.92 8.58
#